data_AF-K9RKR5-F1
#
_entry.id   AF-K9RKR5-F1
#
_cell.length_a   1.000
_cell.length_b   1.000
_cell.length_c   1.000
_cell.angle_alpha   90.00
_cell.angle_beta   90.00
_cell.angle_gamma   90.00
#
_symmetry.space_group_name_H-M   'P 1'
#
loop_
_entity.id
_entity.type
_entity.pdbx_description
1 polymer ?
#
loop_
_entity_poly.entity_id
_entity_poly.type
_entity_poly.pdbx_seq_one_letter_code
_entity_poly.pdbx_strand_id
1 'polypeptide(L)'
;MDADKYQERVFEFGIYPNKGNNWVYPCIGLAGETGEVSELIKRVIRDRNSILDEESREKLKLELGDVAWYVAVLAKELGLSFNDVLEANIQKLENRRAKGTLKGSGDNR
;
A
#
# COMPACT_ATOMS: atom_id res chain seq x y z
N MET A 1 9.15 -5.54 12.66
CA MET A 1 9.96 -5.92 11.50
C MET A 1 10.44 -4.62 10.85
N ASP A 2 11.71 -4.55 10.47
CA ASP A 2 12.26 -3.40 9.74
C ASP A 2 11.71 -3.38 8.30
N ALA A 3 11.45 -2.20 7.71
CA ALA A 3 10.74 -2.12 6.43
C ALA A 3 11.59 -2.65 5.26
N ASP A 4 12.91 -2.43 5.29
CA ASP A 4 13.80 -3.02 4.29
C ASP A 4 13.88 -4.54 4.46
N LYS A 5 13.94 -5.05 5.69
CA LYS A 5 13.85 -6.51 5.93
C LYS A 5 12.54 -7.10 5.42
N TYR A 6 11.43 -6.39 5.59
CA TYR A 6 10.15 -6.79 5.00
C TYR A 6 10.24 -6.83 3.48
N GLN A 7 10.73 -5.74 2.87
CA GLN A 7 10.89 -5.61 1.42
C GLN A 7 11.71 -6.75 0.82
N GLU A 8 12.90 -7.03 1.38
CA GLU A 8 13.74 -8.15 0.91
C GLU A 8 13.00 -9.48 1.02
N ARG A 9 12.36 -9.73 2.17
CA ARG A 9 11.67 -11.00 2.42
C ARG A 9 10.50 -11.22 1.47
N VAL A 10 9.70 -10.18 1.21
CA VAL A 10 8.56 -10.30 0.29
C VAL A 10 9.00 -10.35 -1.16
N PHE A 11 10.09 -9.66 -1.50
CA PHE A 11 10.67 -9.71 -2.82
C PHE A 11 11.12 -11.14 -3.15
N GLU A 12 11.71 -11.90 -2.22
CA GLU A 12 12.07 -13.32 -2.42
C GLU A 12 10.88 -14.16 -2.93
N PHE A 13 9.68 -13.95 -2.40
CA PHE A 13 8.49 -14.72 -2.75
C PHE A 13 7.83 -14.32 -4.07
N GLY A 14 8.17 -13.16 -4.65
CA GLY A 14 7.57 -12.70 -5.90
C GLY A 14 7.93 -13.60 -7.08
N ILE A 15 6.91 -14.07 -7.80
CA ILE A 15 7.07 -14.87 -9.02
C ILE A 15 6.28 -14.18 -10.13
N TYR A 16 6.99 -13.55 -11.06
CA TYR A 16 6.42 -12.87 -12.22
C TYR A 16 7.50 -12.68 -13.30
N PRO A 17 7.09 -12.41 -14.56
CA PRO A 17 8.04 -12.28 -15.67
C PRO A 17 9.05 -11.16 -15.46
N ASN A 18 10.33 -11.43 -15.77
CA ASN A 18 11.42 -10.44 -15.74
C ASN A 18 11.58 -9.69 -14.40
N LYS A 19 11.34 -10.38 -13.27
CA LYS A 19 11.57 -9.86 -11.91
C LYS A 19 12.98 -9.30 -11.74
N GLY A 20 13.08 -8.12 -11.12
CA GLY A 20 14.28 -7.30 -10.99
C GLY A 20 14.46 -6.30 -12.13
N ASN A 21 13.67 -6.39 -13.21
CA ASN A 21 13.66 -5.45 -14.33
C ASN A 21 12.23 -5.19 -14.84
N ASN A 22 11.22 -5.36 -13.98
CA ASN A 22 9.81 -5.24 -14.36
C ASN A 22 8.99 -4.59 -13.25
N TRP A 23 9.04 -3.27 -13.19
CA TRP A 23 8.22 -2.45 -12.30
C TRP A 23 6.74 -2.36 -12.75
N VAL A 24 6.44 -2.70 -14.01
CA VAL A 24 5.08 -2.61 -14.56
C VAL A 24 4.16 -3.65 -13.90
N TYR A 25 4.64 -4.88 -13.74
CA TYR A 25 3.87 -5.95 -13.11
C TYR A 25 3.37 -5.58 -11.70
N PRO A 26 4.24 -5.20 -10.74
CA PRO A 26 3.77 -4.85 -9.41
C PRO A 26 2.94 -3.55 -9.38
N CYS A 27 3.15 -2.63 -10.32
CA CYS A 27 2.32 -1.44 -10.45
C CYS A 27 0.87 -1.78 -10.83
N ILE A 28 0.67 -2.71 -11.76
CA ILE A 28 -0.67 -3.16 -12.15
C ILE A 28 -1.32 -3.96 -11.02
N GLY A 29 -0.56 -4.87 -10.39
CA GLY A 29 -1.06 -5.65 -9.27
C GLY A 29 -1.49 -4.79 -8.07
N LEU A 30 -0.73 -3.73 -7.76
CA LEU A 30 -1.12 -2.74 -6.75
C LEU A 30 -2.52 -2.16 -6.97
N ALA A 31 -2.88 -1.87 -8.23
CA ALA A 31 -4.22 -1.37 -8.56
C ALA A 31 -5.30 -2.44 -8.34
N GLY A 32 -4.98 -3.70 -8.65
CA GLY A 32 -5.84 -4.86 -8.37
C GLY A 32 -6.18 -4.97 -6.88
N GLU A 33 -5.16 -5.06 -6.02
CA GLU A 33 -5.37 -5.25 -4.57
C GLU A 33 -6.05 -4.03 -3.92
N THR A 34 -5.75 -2.82 -4.40
CA THR A 34 -6.48 -1.62 -3.95
C THR A 34 -7.97 -1.71 -4.33
N GLY A 35 -8.28 -2.32 -5.48
CA GLY A 35 -9.64 -2.64 -5.90
C GLY A 35 -10.31 -3.66 -4.98
N GLU A 36 -9.59 -4.69 -4.54
CA GLU A 36 -10.10 -5.70 -3.60
C GLU A 36 -10.42 -5.11 -2.22
N VAL A 37 -9.55 -4.25 -1.69
CA VAL A 37 -9.82 -3.44 -0.48
C VAL A 37 -11.12 -2.65 -0.66
N SER A 38 -11.26 -1.96 -1.79
CA SER A 38 -12.45 -1.15 -2.09
C SER A 38 -13.71 -2.01 -2.18
N GLU A 39 -13.62 -3.19 -2.79
CA GLU A 39 -14.74 -4.13 -2.91
C GLU A 39 -15.20 -4.66 -1.56
N LEU A 40 -14.27 -5.01 -0.66
CA LEU A 40 -14.60 -5.42 0.70
C LEU A 40 -15.31 -4.31 1.48
N ILE A 41 -14.77 -3.09 1.44
CA ILE A 41 -15.40 -1.93 2.10
C ILE A 41 -16.80 -1.69 1.55
N LYS A 42 -16.97 -1.73 0.22
CA LYS A 42 -18.27 -1.58 -0.44
C LYS A 42 -19.26 -2.64 0.04
N ARG A 43 -18.84 -3.90 0.17
CA ARG A 43 -19.67 -5.00 0.71
C ARG A 43 -20.07 -4.76 2.17
N VAL A 44 -19.15 -4.29 3.02
CA VAL A 44 -19.46 -3.94 4.43
C VAL A 44 -20.54 -2.87 4.51
N ILE A 45 -20.43 -1.83 3.67
CA ILE A 45 -21.43 -0.75 3.62
C ILE A 45 -22.79 -1.30 3.15
N ARG A 46 -22.81 -2.07 2.05
CA ARG A 46 -24.04 -2.59 1.43
C ARG A 46 -24.75 -3.64 2.28
N ASP A 47 -24.01 -4.62 2.79
CA ASP A 47 -24.59 -5.86 3.34
C ASP A 47 -24.55 -5.91 4.87
N ARG A 48 -23.66 -5.14 5.52
CA ARG A 48 -23.46 -5.17 6.97
C ARG A 48 -23.85 -3.85 7.66
N ASN A 49 -24.68 -3.01 7.03
CA ASN A 49 -25.08 -1.70 7.56
C ASN A 49 -23.90 -0.83 8.01
N SER A 50 -22.78 -0.89 7.26
CA SER A 50 -21.52 -0.21 7.62
C SER A 50 -20.87 -0.68 8.93
N ILE A 51 -21.29 -1.82 9.48
CA ILE A 51 -20.67 -2.43 10.67
C ILE A 51 -19.51 -3.31 10.22
N LEU A 52 -18.30 -2.93 10.61
CA LEU A 52 -17.10 -3.71 10.37
C LEU A 52 -16.90 -4.75 11.48
N ASP A 53 -17.39 -5.95 11.25
CA ASP A 53 -17.19 -7.08 12.16
C ASP A 53 -15.80 -7.74 12.01
N GLU A 54 -15.53 -8.72 12.87
CA GLU A 54 -14.22 -9.38 12.93
C GLU A 54 -13.85 -10.08 11.62
N GLU A 55 -14.82 -10.75 11.01
CA GLU A 55 -14.61 -11.46 9.74
C GLU A 55 -14.21 -10.48 8.62
N SER A 56 -14.92 -9.35 8.51
CA SER A 56 -14.61 -8.33 7.50
C SER A 56 -13.28 -7.65 7.76
N ARG A 57 -12.93 -7.45 9.04
CA ARG A 57 -11.66 -6.86 9.45
C ARG A 57 -10.47 -7.76 9.11
N GLU A 58 -10.56 -9.06 9.38
CA GLU A 58 -9.49 -10.00 9.04
C GLU A 58 -9.33 -10.13 7.52
N LYS A 59 -10.42 -10.12 6.74
CA LYS A 59 -10.33 -10.05 5.28
C LYS A 59 -9.63 -8.78 4.80
N LEU A 60 -10.03 -7.61 5.30
CA LEU A 60 -9.39 -6.34 4.94
C LEU A 60 -7.90 -6.30 5.30
N LYS A 61 -7.51 -6.91 6.42
CA LYS A 61 -6.11 -7.00 6.83
C LYS A 61 -5.27 -7.82 5.85
N LEU A 62 -5.84 -8.86 5.23
CA LEU A 62 -5.16 -9.63 4.19
C LEU A 62 -4.96 -8.77 2.93
N GLU A 63 -6.02 -8.14 2.41
CA GLU A 63 -5.91 -7.29 1.22
C GLU A 63 -4.98 -6.08 1.44
N LEU A 64 -5.00 -5.47 2.63
CA LEU A 64 -4.06 -4.42 3.00
C LEU A 64 -2.61 -4.93 3.04
N GLY A 65 -2.43 -6.20 3.41
CA GLY A 65 -1.15 -6.90 3.33
C GLY A 65 -0.68 -7.06 1.90
N ASP A 66 -1.57 -7.40 0.97
CA ASP A 66 -1.25 -7.53 -0.45
C ASP A 66 -0.95 -6.16 -1.09
N VAL A 67 -1.68 -5.10 -0.71
CA VAL A 67 -1.30 -3.72 -1.06
C VAL A 67 0.11 -3.39 -0.55
N ALA A 68 0.41 -3.69 0.71
CA ALA A 68 1.74 -3.44 1.27
C ALA A 68 2.83 -4.23 0.54
N TRP A 69 2.54 -5.48 0.15
CA TRP A 69 3.42 -6.33 -0.64
C TRP A 69 3.77 -5.67 -1.98
N TYR A 70 2.77 -5.24 -2.74
CA TYR A 70 3.00 -4.60 -4.04
C TYR A 70 3.73 -3.27 -3.93
N VAL A 71 3.46 -2.45 -2.91
CA VAL A 71 4.22 -1.20 -2.71
C VAL A 71 5.70 -1.50 -2.43
N ALA A 72 5.99 -2.48 -1.58
CA ALA A 72 7.37 -2.86 -1.24
C ALA A 72 8.11 -3.43 -2.46
N VAL A 73 7.48 -4.33 -3.21
CA VAL A 73 8.04 -4.93 -4.43
C VAL A 73 8.23 -3.88 -5.53
N LEU A 74 7.27 -2.99 -5.73
CA LEU A 74 7.38 -1.89 -6.68
C LEU A 74 8.54 -0.95 -6.32
N ALA A 75 8.68 -0.58 -5.04
CA ALA A 75 9.83 0.20 -4.58
C ALA A 75 11.15 -0.51 -4.91
N LYS A 76 11.23 -1.84 -4.70
CA LYS A 76 12.43 -2.62 -4.98
C LYS A 76 12.78 -2.66 -6.48
N GLU A 77 11.79 -2.89 -7.33
CA GLU A 77 11.95 -2.85 -8.81
C GLU A 77 12.39 -1.47 -9.33
N LEU A 78 12.03 -0.40 -8.61
CA LEU A 78 12.45 0.97 -8.91
C LEU A 78 13.80 1.35 -8.29
N GLY A 79 14.47 0.42 -7.59
CA GLY A 79 15.74 0.68 -6.92
C GLY A 79 15.63 1.55 -5.67
N LEU A 80 14.46 1.59 -5.03
CA LEU A 80 14.19 2.35 -3.80
C LEU A 80 14.16 1.44 -2.58
N SER A 81 14.81 1.87 -1.49
CA SER A 81 14.61 1.30 -0.15
C SER A 81 13.18 1.55 0.30
N PHE A 82 12.57 0.56 0.96
CA PHE A 82 11.23 0.74 1.48
C PHE A 82 11.22 1.65 2.71
N ASN A 83 12.25 1.63 3.55
CA ASN A 83 12.43 2.61 4.62
C ASN A 83 12.47 4.05 4.07
N ASP A 84 13.23 4.31 3.00
CA ASP A 84 13.30 5.65 2.40
C ASP A 84 11.93 6.13 1.89
N VAL A 85 11.14 5.24 1.28
CA VAL A 85 9.78 5.55 0.83
C VAL A 85 8.86 5.94 1.99
N LEU A 86 8.94 5.21 3.11
CA LEU A 86 8.12 5.47 4.29
C LEU A 86 8.57 6.77 4.99
N GLU A 87 9.87 6.99 5.13
CA GLU A 87 10.44 8.18 5.75
C GLU A 87 10.09 9.44 4.94
N ALA A 88 10.22 9.39 3.61
CA ALA A 88 9.78 10.48 2.74
C ALA A 88 8.28 10.79 2.87
N ASN A 89 7.45 9.77 3.15
CA ASN A 89 6.03 9.97 3.42
C ASN A 89 5.81 10.73 4.75
N ILE A 90 6.49 10.32 5.81
CA ILE A 90 6.42 10.95 7.14
C ILE A 90 6.86 12.41 7.04
N GLN A 91 8.03 12.69 6.48
CA GLN A 91 8.55 14.05 6.32
C GLN A 91 7.58 14.94 5.53
N LYS A 92 6.98 14.42 4.46
CA LYS A 92 5.94 15.13 3.70
C LYS A 92 4.72 15.46 4.57
N LEU A 93 4.26 14.54 5.42
CA LEU A 93 3.11 14.75 6.31
C LEU A 93 3.43 15.73 7.45
N GLU A 94 4.63 15.65 8.03
CA GLU A 94 5.11 16.60 9.05
C GLU A 94 5.23 18.01 8.49
N ASN A 95 5.76 18.14 7.27
CA ASN A 95 5.81 19.42 6.56
C ASN A 95 4.41 20.01 6.32
N ARG A 96 3.42 19.18 5.96
CA ARG A 96 2.01 19.62 5.84
C ARG A 96 1.43 20.02 7.19
N ARG A 97 1.81 19.32 8.27
CA ARG A 97 1.39 19.66 9.64
C ARG A 97 1.92 21.01 10.07
N ALA A 98 3.22 21.25 9.89
CA ALA A 98 3.86 22.52 10.23
C ALA A 98 3.27 23.71 9.46
N LYS A 99 2.83 23.50 8.22
CA LYS A 99 2.19 24.52 7.38
C LYS A 99 0.69 24.70 7.64
N GLY A 100 0.08 23.89 8.52
CA GLY A 100 -1.37 23.91 8.74
C GLY A 100 -2.21 23.39 7.56
N THR A 101 -1.58 22.77 6.55
CA THR A 101 -2.22 22.31 5.31
C THR A 101 -2.53 20.80 5.31
N LEU A 102 -2.53 20.15 6.49
CA LEU A 102 -2.98 18.76 6.63
C LEU A 102 -4.42 18.56 6.14
N LYS A 103 -5.29 19.55 6.39
CA LYS A 103 -6.66 19.61 5.88
C LYS A 103 -6.69 20.42 4.58
N GLY A 104 -5.99 19.96 3.56
CA GLY A 104 -6.05 20.55 2.22
C GLY A 104 -6.94 19.70 1.32
N SER A 105 -8.00 20.28 0.78
CA SER A 105 -8.65 19.82 -0.45
C SER A 105 -7.54 19.68 -1.50
N GLY A 106 -7.14 18.45 -1.78
CA GLY A 106 -5.90 18.17 -2.51
C GLY A 106 -5.92 18.88 -3.85
N ASP A 107 -5.03 19.85 -4.05
CA ASP A 107 -4.68 20.30 -5.41
C ASP A 107 -3.46 21.20 -5.56
N ASN A 108 -2.84 21.71 -4.49
CA ASN A 108 -1.58 22.46 -4.66
C ASN A 108 -0.38 21.60 -4.24
N ARG A 109 0.09 20.83 -5.22
CA ARG A 109 1.49 20.36 -5.35
C ARG A 109 2.23 21.30 -6.27
#